data_AF-A0A0V1NXA8-F1
#
_entry.id   AF-A0A0V1NXA8-F1
#
_cell.length_a   1.000
_cell.length_b   1.000
_cell.length_c   1.000
_cell.angle_alpha   90.00
_cell.angle_beta   90.00
_cell.angle_gamma   90.00
#
_symmetry.space_group_name_H-M   'P 1'
#
loop_
_entity.id
_entity.type
_entity.pdbx_description
1 polymer ?
#
loop_
_entity_poly.entity_id
_entity_poly.type
_entity_poly.pdbx_seq_one_letter_code
_entity_poly.pdbx_strand_id
1 'polypeptide(L)'
;MTRRAKKMLIPLQIGQNCTLRVPDVDRGPADPKNFLVVVMAECEGLYTVGCREGKLASKFTAADLQVISENILSIDEVPDTEIPLDNRQFSTLSVTYIIRF
;
A
#
# COMPACT_ATOMS: atom_id res chain seq x y z
N MET A 1 28.94 15.04 11.90
CA MET A 1 27.71 15.56 11.25
C MET A 1 27.39 14.64 10.08
N THR A 2 26.68 13.55 10.33
CA THR A 2 26.34 12.56 9.28
C THR A 2 25.27 13.16 8.39
N ARG A 3 25.64 13.54 7.16
CA ARG A 3 24.69 13.79 6.08
C ARG A 3 23.84 12.53 5.92
N ARG A 4 22.64 12.50 6.48
CA ARG A 4 21.63 11.53 6.07
C ARG A 4 21.41 11.81 4.60
N ALA A 5 21.93 10.94 3.72
CA ALA A 5 21.55 10.95 2.32
C ALA A 5 20.03 10.83 2.33
N LYS A 6 19.34 11.92 1.97
CA LYS A 6 17.91 11.95 1.73
C LYS A 6 17.73 11.00 0.56
N LYS A 7 17.51 9.71 0.87
CA LYS A 7 17.26 8.66 -0.11
C LYS A 7 16.20 9.27 -1.00
N MET A 8 16.53 9.54 -2.27
CA MET A 8 15.62 10.17 -3.21
C MET A 8 14.48 9.19 -3.41
N LEU A 9 13.48 9.28 -2.53
CA LEU A 9 12.21 8.62 -2.69
C LEU A 9 11.63 9.32 -3.90
N ILE A 10 11.66 8.61 -5.03
CA ILE A 10 11.02 9.04 -6.25
C ILE A 10 9.58 9.37 -5.85
N PRO A 11 9.11 10.61 -6.10
CA PRO A 11 7.74 10.96 -5.76
C PRO A 11 6.82 9.99 -6.49
N LEU A 12 6.00 9.27 -5.73
CA LEU A 12 5.02 8.38 -6.33
C LEU A 12 3.92 9.22 -6.98
N GLN A 13 3.48 8.82 -8.17
CA GLN A 13 2.39 9.49 -8.85
C GLN A 13 1.04 8.98 -8.35
N ILE A 14 0.05 9.88 -8.31
CA ILE A 14 -1.34 9.48 -8.07
C ILE A 14 -1.77 8.55 -9.21
N GLY A 15 -2.37 7.42 -8.86
CA GLY A 15 -2.74 6.35 -9.80
C GLY A 15 -1.65 5.33 -10.04
N GLN A 16 -0.50 5.45 -9.38
CA GLN A 16 0.57 4.50 -9.51
C GLN A 16 0.33 3.26 -8.64
N ASN A 17 0.40 2.09 -9.26
CA ASN A 17 0.31 0.81 -8.59
C ASN A 17 1.58 0.58 -7.76
N CYS A 18 1.36 0.16 -6.53
CA CYS A 18 2.41 -0.05 -5.54
C CYS A 18 2.11 -1.32 -4.75
N THR A 19 3.16 -1.91 -4.20
CA THR A 19 3.02 -2.91 -3.15
C THR A 19 3.29 -2.28 -1.80
N LEU A 20 2.36 -2.46 -0.87
CA LEU A 20 2.52 -2.11 0.53
C LEU A 20 3.16 -3.28 1.27
N ARG A 21 4.24 -3.01 2.00
CA ARG A 21 4.91 -4.02 2.82
C ARG A 21 4.15 -4.27 4.11
N VAL A 22 3.73 -5.51 4.33
CA VAL A 22 3.08 -5.92 5.58
C VAL A 22 4.17 -6.29 6.59
N PRO A 23 4.16 -5.72 7.82
CA PRO A 23 5.14 -6.07 8.85
C PRO A 23 5.01 -7.53 9.28
N ASP A 24 6.12 -8.15 9.69
CA ASP A 24 6.23 -9.60 9.93
C ASP A 24 5.46 -10.08 11.18
N VAL A 25 4.94 -9.16 11.99
CA VAL A 25 4.43 -9.41 13.36
C VAL A 25 3.23 -10.38 13.39
N ASP A 26 2.42 -10.42 12.33
CA ASP A 26 1.20 -11.25 12.24
C ASP A 26 1.26 -12.25 11.06
N ARG A 27 2.46 -12.55 10.55
CA ARG A 27 2.63 -13.25 9.27
C ARG A 27 2.81 -14.76 9.44
N GLY A 28 1.94 -15.55 8.79
CA GLY A 28 2.17 -16.97 8.60
C GLY A 28 3.30 -17.22 7.59
N PRO A 29 4.02 -18.35 7.65
CA PRO A 29 5.14 -18.65 6.74
C PRO A 29 4.75 -18.64 5.24
N ALA A 30 3.46 -18.76 4.91
CA ALA A 30 2.93 -18.76 3.54
C ALA A 30 2.29 -17.42 3.10
N ASP A 31 2.09 -16.45 3.99
CA ASP A 31 1.51 -15.16 3.61
C ASP A 31 2.50 -14.39 2.71
N PRO A 32 2.12 -13.80 1.58
CA PRO A 32 2.96 -12.93 0.79
C PRO A 32 3.34 -11.66 1.56
N LYS A 33 4.51 -11.12 1.21
CA LYS A 33 5.13 -9.98 1.90
C LYS A 33 4.50 -8.63 1.55
N ASN A 34 3.73 -8.61 0.46
CA ASN A 34 3.43 -7.41 -0.30
C ASN A 34 1.94 -7.40 -0.67
N PHE A 35 1.24 -6.32 -0.36
CA PHE A 35 -0.18 -6.11 -0.68
C PHE A 35 -0.32 -5.11 -1.84
N LEU A 36 -1.11 -5.42 -2.87
CA LEU A 36 -1.28 -4.52 -4.02
C LEU A 36 -2.20 -3.35 -3.65
N VAL A 37 -1.71 -2.13 -3.86
CA VAL A 37 -2.45 -0.89 -3.62
C VAL A 37 -2.19 0.10 -4.76
N VAL A 38 -3.07 1.09 -4.90
CA VAL A 38 -2.86 2.23 -5.78
C VAL A 38 -2.74 3.50 -4.96
N VAL A 39 -1.85 4.41 -5.37
CA VAL A 39 -1.72 5.71 -4.71
C VAL A 39 -2.92 6.57 -5.06
N MET A 40 -3.69 6.96 -4.04
CA MET A 40 -4.90 7.78 -4.18
C MET A 40 -4.58 9.27 -3.98
N ALA A 41 -3.71 9.59 -3.03
CA ALA A 41 -3.34 10.96 -2.70
C ALA A 41 -1.93 11.01 -2.07
N GLU A 42 -1.30 12.16 -2.14
CA GLU A 42 -0.02 12.47 -1.50
C GLU A 42 -0.15 13.78 -0.72
N CYS A 43 0.38 13.82 0.51
CA CYS A 43 0.35 14.98 1.39
C CYS A 43 1.60 14.97 2.29
N GLU A 44 2.50 15.92 2.08
CA GLU A 44 3.74 16.09 2.88
C GLU A 44 4.64 14.84 2.97
N GLY A 45 4.69 14.02 1.90
CA GLY A 45 5.45 12.77 1.86
C GLY A 45 4.74 11.57 2.51
N LEU A 46 3.49 11.76 2.95
CA LEU A 46 2.57 10.72 3.34
C LEU A 46 1.58 10.43 2.21
N TYR A 47 1.42 9.17 1.89
CA TYR A 47 0.61 8.68 0.79
C TYR A 47 -0.63 7.98 1.35
N THR A 48 -1.79 8.36 0.83
CA THR A 48 -3.02 7.61 0.99
C THR A 48 -3.10 6.61 -0.15
N VAL A 49 -3.37 5.36 0.18
CA VAL A 49 -3.45 4.26 -0.78
C VAL A 49 -4.80 3.58 -0.71
N GLY A 50 -5.24 3.01 -1.83
CA GLY A 50 -6.49 2.27 -1.92
C GLY A 50 -6.29 0.89 -2.52
N CYS A 51 -7.21 0.00 -2.20
CA CYS A 51 -7.36 -1.32 -2.78
C CYS A 51 -8.79 -1.50 -3.28
N ARG A 52 -9.11 -2.65 -3.89
CA ARG A 52 -10.47 -2.91 -4.40
C ARG A 52 -11.53 -2.93 -3.31
N GLU A 53 -11.14 -3.18 -2.06
CA GLU A 53 -12.07 -3.12 -0.93
C GLU A 53 -12.38 -1.67 -0.51
N GLY A 54 -11.48 -0.71 -0.76
CA GLY A 54 -11.63 0.67 -0.32
C GLY A 54 -10.32 1.42 -0.13
N LYS A 55 -10.42 2.64 0.38
CA LYS A 55 -9.27 3.50 0.70
C LYS A 55 -8.77 3.18 2.10
N LEU A 56 -7.48 2.95 2.28
CA LEU A 56 -6.91 2.78 3.61
C LEU A 56 -6.95 4.13 4.33
N ALA A 57 -7.54 4.15 5.52
CA ALA A 57 -7.58 5.34 6.37
C ALA A 57 -6.18 5.75 6.89
N SER A 58 -5.26 4.79 6.94
CA SER A 58 -3.88 5.03 7.34
C SER A 58 -3.03 5.61 6.22
N LYS A 59 -2.08 6.45 6.63
CA LYS A 59 -1.12 7.08 5.74
C LYS A 59 0.21 6.32 5.75
N PHE A 60 0.84 6.20 4.59
CA PHE A 60 2.08 5.46 4.41
C PHE A 60 3.20 6.33 3.90
N THR A 61 4.44 5.96 4.20
CA THR A 61 5.60 6.64 3.62
C THR A 61 5.97 5.96 2.30
N ALA A 62 6.70 6.67 1.45
CA ALA A 62 7.27 6.07 0.24
C ALA A 62 8.28 4.93 0.54
N ALA A 63 8.72 4.74 1.79
CA ALA A 63 9.56 3.61 2.16
C ALA A 63 8.76 2.32 2.39
N ASP A 64 7.46 2.46 2.72
CA ASP A 64 6.53 1.35 2.92
C ASP A 64 5.92 0.87 1.59
N LEU A 65 5.95 1.75 0.57
CA LEU A 65 5.42 1.53 -0.76
C LEU A 65 6.53 1.19 -1.76
N GLN A 66 6.34 0.11 -2.50
CA GLN A 66 7.22 -0.30 -3.59
C GLN A 66 6.46 -0.24 -4.91
N VAL A 67 6.86 0.71 -5.75
CA VAL A 67 6.27 0.97 -7.07
C VAL A 67 6.30 -0.27 -7.97
N ILE A 68 5.20 -0.47 -8.69
CA ILE A 68 5.02 -1.49 -9.72
C ILE A 68 4.82 -0.75 -11.06
N SER A 69 5.36 -1.29 -12.15
CA SER A 69 5.19 -0.73 -13.50
C SER A 69 3.88 -1.16 -14.17
N GLU A 70 3.34 -2.28 -13.72
CA GLU A 70 2.14 -2.92 -14.21
C GLU A 70 0.89 -2.27 -13.63
N ASN A 71 -0.05 -1.94 -14.52
CA ASN A 71 -1.37 -1.47 -14.14
C ASN A 71 -2.30 -2.67 -13.90
N ILE A 72 -2.37 -3.11 -12.65
CA ILE A 72 -3.19 -4.25 -12.22
C ILE A 72 -4.53 -3.77 -11.63
N LEU A 73 -4.56 -2.54 -11.14
CA LEU A 73 -5.63 -1.95 -10.32
C LEU A 73 -5.72 -0.46 -10.66
N SER A 74 -6.88 -0.02 -11.12
CA SER A 74 -7.12 1.40 -11.46
C SER A 74 -7.72 2.17 -10.30
N ILE A 75 -7.53 3.50 -10.25
CA ILE A 75 -8.16 4.36 -9.22
C ILE A 75 -9.69 4.22 -9.24
N ASP A 76 -10.30 4.11 -10.41
CA ASP A 76 -11.76 4.01 -10.54
C ASP A 76 -12.33 2.69 -9.99
N GLU A 77 -11.50 1.66 -9.83
CA GLU A 77 -11.90 0.40 -9.19
C GLU A 77 -11.86 0.46 -7.67
N VAL A 78 -11.28 1.51 -7.09
CA VAL A 78 -11.18 1.70 -5.63
C VAL A 78 -12.45 2.39 -5.15
N PRO A 79 -13.28 1.74 -4.32
CA PRO A 79 -14.44 2.41 -3.74
C PRO A 79 -14.00 3.48 -2.72
N ASP A 80 -14.78 4.55 -2.59
CA ASP A 80 -14.53 5.63 -1.62
C ASP A 80 -14.75 5.23 -0.15
N THR A 81 -15.05 3.96 0.12
CA THR A 81 -15.20 3.44 1.48
C THR A 81 -13.86 3.47 2.21
N GLU A 82 -13.81 4.11 3.38
CA GLU A 82 -12.63 4.12 4.24
C GLU A 82 -12.51 2.81 5.03
N ILE A 83 -11.33 2.19 4.94
CA ILE A 83 -11.00 0.98 5.67
C ILE A 83 -10.05 1.34 6.81
N PRO A 84 -10.46 1.15 8.09
CA PRO A 84 -9.58 1.34 9.22
C PRO A 84 -8.50 0.27 9.24
N LEU A 85 -7.23 0.67 9.26
CA LEU A 85 -6.14 -0.30 9.25
C LEU A 85 -5.86 -0.82 10.67
N ASP A 86 -6.63 -1.81 11.11
CA ASP A 86 -6.31 -2.61 12.29
C ASP A 86 -5.51 -3.86 11.88
N ASN A 87 -4.61 -4.36 12.74
CA ASN A 87 -3.75 -5.52 12.44
C ASN A 87 -4.53 -6.76 11.93
N ARG A 88 -5.79 -6.92 12.32
CA ARG A 88 -6.69 -7.99 11.83
C ARG A 88 -7.11 -7.83 10.38
N GLN A 89 -7.12 -6.61 9.86
CA GLN A 89 -7.58 -6.34 8.50
C GLN A 89 -6.46 -6.51 7.49
N PHE A 90 -5.18 -6.36 7.88
CA PHE A 90 -4.05 -6.76 7.04
C PHE A 90 -4.08 -8.24 6.69
N SER A 91 -4.35 -9.13 7.66
CA SER A 91 -4.51 -10.57 7.39
C SER A 91 -5.78 -10.88 6.62
N THR A 92 -6.86 -10.12 6.83
CA THR A 92 -8.12 -10.32 6.07
C THR A 92 -7.97 -9.87 4.61
N LEU A 93 -7.32 -8.73 4.37
CA LEU A 93 -7.04 -8.20 3.04
C LEU A 93 -5.95 -9.01 2.33
N SER A 94 -4.92 -9.49 3.03
CA SER A 94 -3.97 -10.45 2.46
C SER A 94 -4.71 -11.70 2.01
N VAL A 95 -5.46 -12.37 2.89
CA VAL A 95 -6.18 -13.60 2.55
C VAL A 95 -7.21 -13.40 1.43
N THR A 96 -7.88 -12.25 1.36
CA THR A 96 -8.88 -11.97 0.30
C THR A 96 -8.23 -11.66 -1.05
N TYR A 97 -7.09 -10.95 -1.06
CA TYR A 97 -6.43 -10.50 -2.30
C TYR A 97 -5.44 -11.53 -2.87
N ILE A 98 -4.94 -12.47 -2.05
CA ILE A 98 -4.09 -13.60 -2.48
C ILE A 98 -4.90 -14.69 -3.19
N ILE A 99 -6.17 -14.87 -2.83
CA ILE A 99 -7.01 -15.96 -3.36
C ILE A 99 -7.77 -15.53 -4.64
N ARG A 100 -7.53 -14.31 -5.14
CA ARG A 100 -8.19 -13.75 -6.33
C ARG A 100 -7.24 -13.51 -7.52
N PHE A 101 -6.06 -14.13 -7.53
CA PHE A 101 -5.19 -14.27 -8.71
C PHE A 101 -4.66 -15.69 -8.84
#